data_AF-A0A352NWD1-F1
#
_entry.id   AF-A0A352NWD1-F1
#
_cell.length_a   1.000
_cell.length_b   1.000
_cell.length_c   1.000
_cell.angle_alpha   90.00
_cell.angle_beta   90.00
_cell.angle_gamma   90.00
#
_symmetry.space_group_name_H-M   'P 1'
#
loop_
_entity.id
_entity.type
_entity.pdbx_description
1 polymer ?
#
loop_
_entity_poly.entity_id
_entity_poly.type
_entity_poly.pdbx_seq_one_letter_code
_entity_poly.pdbx_strand_id
1 'polypeptide(L)' 'AYEASGSKFIKALKAAAKNIIFFHERQKRNSWMVTGDNGVILGQQVRPLEKVGIYVPGGTAAYPSSVLMNAL' A
#
# COMPACT_ATOMS: atom_id res chain seq x y z
N ALA A 1 -4.02 11.55 -19.29
CA ALA A 1 -5.10 11.32 -18.29
C ALA A 1 -5.02 12.33 -17.14
N TYR A 2 -3.87 12.48 -16.47
CA TYR A 2 -3.71 13.40 -15.33
C TYR A 2 -4.00 14.86 -15.68
N GLU A 3 -3.41 15.41 -16.75
CA GLU A 3 -3.64 16.81 -17.17
C GLU A 3 -5.08 17.08 -17.64
N ALA A 4 -5.75 16.06 -18.17
CA ALA A 4 -7.14 16.13 -18.59
C ALA A 4 -8.14 16.02 -17.40
N SER A 5 -7.64 15.76 -16.19
CA SER A 5 -8.48 15.58 -15.00
C SER A 5 -8.66 16.91 -14.26
N GLY A 6 -9.88 17.16 -13.79
CA GLY A 6 -10.19 18.39 -13.04
C GLY A 6 -9.35 18.53 -11.77
N SER A 7 -8.90 19.75 -11.48
CA SER A 7 -8.04 20.05 -10.32
C SER A 7 -8.65 19.63 -8.97
N LYS A 8 -9.97 19.81 -8.80
CA LYS A 8 -10.71 19.37 -7.61
C LYS A 8 -10.66 17.84 -7.44
N PHE A 9 -10.80 17.11 -8.55
CA PHE A 9 -10.76 15.65 -8.56
C PHE A 9 -9.36 15.12 -8.20
N ILE A 10 -8.31 15.69 -8.78
CA ILE A 10 -6.92 15.34 -8.45
C ILE A 10 -6.63 15.60 -6.96
N LYS A 11 -7.08 16.75 -6.42
CA LYS A 11 -6.93 17.06 -4.99
C LYS A 11 -7.61 16.01 -4.10
N ALA A 12 -8.81 15.55 -4.46
CA ALA A 12 -9.53 14.52 -3.72
C ALA A 12 -8.78 13.18 -3.75
N LEU A 13 -8.28 12.74 -4.90
CA LEU A 13 -7.49 11.50 -5.01
C LEU A 13 -6.19 11.57 -4.20
N LYS A 14 -5.50 12.71 -4.21
CA LYS A 14 -4.29 12.92 -3.39
C LYS A 14 -4.58 12.86 -1.89
N ALA A 15 -5.71 13.43 -1.47
CA ALA A 15 -6.14 13.36 -0.07
C ALA A 15 -6.47 11.92 0.34
N ALA A 16 -7.20 11.18 -0.50
CA ALA A 16 -7.49 9.77 -0.27
C ALA A 16 -6.20 8.93 -0.18
N ALA A 17 -5.29 9.08 -1.14
CA ALA A 17 -4.00 8.40 -1.15
C ALA A 17 -3.19 8.67 0.13
N LYS A 18 -3.12 9.94 0.58
CA LYS A 18 -2.43 10.31 1.82
C LYS A 18 -3.00 9.57 3.04
N ASN A 19 -4.33 9.48 3.14
CA ASN A 19 -4.99 8.81 4.26
C ASN A 19 -4.80 7.29 4.23
N ILE A 20 -4.90 6.67 3.05
CA ILE A 20 -4.67 5.23 2.84
C ILE A 20 -3.24 4.87 3.27
N ILE A 21 -2.23 5.59 2.77
CA ILE A 21 -0.83 5.39 3.13
C ILE A 21 -0.64 5.59 4.63
N PHE A 22 -1.16 6.69 5.20
CA PHE A 22 -1.02 6.97 6.64
C PHE A 22 -1.55 5.83 7.52
N PHE A 23 -2.65 5.20 7.11
CA PHE A 23 -3.21 4.06 7.81
C PHE A 23 -2.34 2.80 7.65
N HIS A 24 -2.01 2.42 6.41
CA HIS A 24 -1.27 1.18 6.15
C HIS A 24 0.19 1.21 6.62
N GLU A 25 0.84 2.38 6.69
CA GLU A 25 2.17 2.53 7.31
C GLU A 25 2.18 2.02 8.77
N ARG A 26 1.08 2.22 9.52
CA ARG A 26 0.96 1.75 10.91
C ARG A 26 0.68 0.25 11.02
N GLN A 27 0.30 -0.39 9.94
CA GLN A 27 0.04 -1.83 9.90
C GLN A 27 1.26 -2.63 9.41
N LYS A 28 2.30 -1.96 8.92
CA LYS A 28 3.52 -2.63 8.44
C LYS A 28 4.17 -3.44 9.55
N ARG A 29 4.43 -4.71 9.26
CA ARG A 29 5.15 -5.61 10.17
C ARG A 29 6.64 -5.40 9.96
N ASN A 30 7.36 -5.17 11.05
CA ASN A 30 8.82 -5.09 11.02
C ASN A 30 9.42 -6.49 11.19
N SER A 31 10.56 -6.71 10.54
CA SER A 31 11.42 -7.84 10.90
C SER A 31 11.95 -7.63 12.31
N TRP A 32 12.19 -8.72 13.03
CA TRP A 32 12.77 -8.67 14.36
C TRP A 32 13.69 -9.87 14.59
N MET A 33 14.63 -9.70 15.51
CA MET A 33 15.52 -10.76 16.00
C MET A 33 15.73 -10.57 17.49
N VAL A 34 15.92 -11.67 18.21
CA VAL A 34 16.19 -11.71 19.64
C VAL A 34 17.24 -12.79 19.92
N THR A 35 18.14 -12.50 20.86
CA THR A 35 19.09 -13.50 21.37
C THR A 35 18.47 -14.17 22.59
N GLY A 36 18.31 -15.49 22.53
CA GLY A 36 17.83 -16.30 23.66
C GLY A 36 18.93 -16.64 24.66
N ASP A 37 18.53 -17.25 25.77
CA ASP A 37 19.36 -17.48 26.97
C ASP A 37 20.63 -18.33 26.73
N ASN A 38 20.68 -19.09 25.62
CA ASN A 38 21.83 -19.92 25.24
C ASN A 38 22.63 -19.34 24.05
N GLY A 39 22.48 -18.05 23.75
CA GLY A 39 23.13 -17.39 22.61
C GLY A 39 22.52 -17.72 21.24
N VAL A 40 21.42 -18.49 21.21
CA VAL A 40 20.67 -18.78 19.98
C VAL A 40 19.94 -17.52 19.51
N ILE A 41 20.07 -17.18 18.23
CA ILE A 41 19.34 -16.07 17.62
C ILE A 41 18.03 -16.61 17.03
N LEU A 42 16.92 -16.02 17.45
CA LEU A 42 15.58 -16.27 16.92
C LEU A 42 15.05 -15.00 16.25
N GLY A 43 14.21 -15.13 15.24
CA GLY A 43 13.69 -13.95 14.56
C GLY A 43 12.60 -14.25 13.55
N GLN A 44 11.96 -13.18 13.08
CA GLN A 44 11.06 -13.19 11.95
C GLN A 44 11.57 -12.21 10.89
N GLN A 45 11.73 -12.72 9.68
CA GLN A 45 12.03 -11.89 8.53
C GLN A 45 10.77 -11.62 7.72
N VAL A 46 10.39 -10.35 7.64
CA VAL A 46 9.27 -9.87 6.82
C VAL A 46 9.86 -9.28 5.53
N ARG A 47 9.44 -9.80 4.38
CA ARG A 47 9.85 -9.32 3.05
C ARG A 47 8.62 -9.07 2.16
N PRO A 48 8.64 -8.03 1.32
CA PRO A 48 7.60 -7.81 0.34
C PRO A 48 7.65 -8.89 -0.76
N LEU A 49 6.53 -9.03 -1.49
CA LEU A 49 6.49 -9.79 -2.74
C LEU A 49 7.29 -9.06 -3.81
N GLU A 50 8.01 -9.80 -4.66
CA GLU A 50 8.80 -9.21 -5.76
C GLU A 50 7.89 -8.57 -6.83
N LYS A 51 6.75 -9.20 -7.11
CA LYS A 51 5.78 -8.76 -8.13
C LYS A 51 4.37 -8.99 -7.63
N VAL A 52 3.48 -8.04 -7.92
CA VAL A 52 2.05 -8.10 -7.62
C VAL A 52 1.28 -7.64 -8.85
N GLY A 53 0.23 -8.38 -9.22
CA GLY A 53 -0.70 -7.99 -10.28
C GLY A 53 -1.97 -7.41 -9.70
N ILE A 54 -2.45 -6.30 -10.25
CA ILE A 54 -3.73 -5.67 -9.88
C ILE A 54 -4.63 -5.67 -11.11
N TYR A 55 -5.76 -6.37 -11.01
CA TYR A 55 -6.79 -6.35 -12.04
C TYR A 55 -7.88 -5.35 -11.69
N VAL A 56 -8.21 -4.48 -12.64
CA VAL A 56 -9.24 -3.44 -12.48
C VAL A 56 -10.20 -3.53 -13.67
N PRO A 57 -11.50 -3.75 -13.45
CA PRO A 57 -12.48 -3.77 -14.53
C PRO A 57 -12.53 -2.44 -15.29
N GLY A 58 -12.65 -2.52 -16.62
CA GLY A 58 -12.85 -1.35 -17.49
C GLY A 58 -14.31 -0.92 -17.61
N GLY A 59 -14.55 0.11 -18.44
CA GLY A 59 -15.91 0.60 -18.75
C GLY A 59 -16.48 1.53 -17.67
N THR A 60 -17.78 1.44 -17.43
CA THR A 60 -18.51 2.31 -16.48
C THR A 60 -18.17 2.03 -15.01
N ALA A 61 -17.54 0.89 -14.71
CA ALA A 61 -17.10 0.49 -13.37
C ALA A 61 -15.63 0.84 -13.09
N ALA A 62 -15.03 1.75 -13.86
CA ALA A 62 -13.66 2.20 -13.63
C ALA A 62 -13.61 3.16 -12.43
N TYR A 63 -13.27 2.63 -11.26
CA TYR A 63 -13.15 3.40 -10.02
C TYR A 63 -11.69 3.63 -9.63
N PRO A 64 -11.18 4.87 -9.71
CA PRO A 64 -9.80 5.18 -9.27
C PRO A 64 -9.54 4.83 -7.81
N SER A 65 -10.57 4.84 -6.97
CA SER A 65 -10.48 4.41 -5.56
C SER A 65 -10.05 2.95 -5.42
N SER A 66 -10.55 2.04 -6.25
CA SER A 66 -10.15 0.63 -6.23
C SER A 66 -8.67 0.45 -6.54
N VAL A 67 -8.13 1.28 -7.43
CA VAL A 67 -6.68 1.30 -7.71
C VAL A 67 -5.91 1.78 -6.50
N LEU A 68 -6.30 2.90 -5.91
CA LEU A 68 -5.63 3.45 -4.73
C LEU A 68 -5.61 2.45 -3.56
N MET A 69 -6.71 1.74 -3.31
CA MET A 69 -6.81 0.78 -2.21
C MET A 69 -5.98 -0.51 -2.42
N ASN A 70 -5.65 -0.86 -3.66
CA ASN A 70 -4.86 -2.07 -3.95
C ASN A 70 -3.38 -1.77 -4.19
N ALA A 71 -3.04 -0.55 -4.59
CA ALA A 71 -1.68 -0.21 -5.05
C ALA A 71 -0.84 0.61 -4.06
N LEU A 72 -1.45 1.21 -3.03
CA LEU A 72 -0.80 2.11 -2.06
C LEU A 72 -0.70 1.47 -0.68
#